data_AF-A0A9J6DHG3-F1
#
_entry.id   AF-A0A9J6DHG3-F1
#
_cell.length_a   1.000
_cell.length_b   1.000
_cell.length_c   1.000
_cell.angle_alpha   90.00
_cell.angle_beta   90.00
_cell.angle_gamma   90.00
#
_symmetry.space_group_name_H-M   'P 1'
#
loop_
_entity.id
_entity.type
_entity.pdbx_description
1 polymer ?
#
loop_
_entity_poly.entity_id
_entity_poly.type
_entity_poly.pdbx_seq_one_letter_code
_entity_poly.pdbx_strand_id
1 'polypeptide(L)'
;MLKDLLKTSLGDPGRTRHATREWKNLLAIVSSGTEFMWKQTLPGLRASIPKKTVPTTCSVRTTGQVSLPDYVEKALKLGPKFAVEPRLSAPELLSLVRRISKCAPEGEANRCISEGVDVISRKNIGASRVPVSRVVSFLKQKRLCVLPADKEGGFVVLGEAARARQLAQWHLATRHATRTTQSERSREPLNRFRFRLAYAFREGDRSRRDT
;
A
#
# COMPACT_ATOMS: atom_id res chain seq x y z
N MET A 1 8.37 -12.27 11.07
CA MET A 1 9.01 -12.84 12.27
C MET A 1 8.38 -14.15 12.76
N LEU A 2 7.44 -14.78 12.04
CA LEU A 2 6.90 -16.10 12.39
C LEU A 2 7.54 -17.27 11.61
N LYS A 3 8.52 -16.99 10.72
CA LYS A 3 9.15 -18.00 9.86
C LYS A 3 10.41 -18.64 10.46
N ASP A 4 10.98 -18.04 11.52
CA ASP A 4 12.30 -18.46 12.05
C ASP A 4 12.22 -19.32 13.33
N LEU A 5 11.03 -19.59 13.86
CA LEU A 5 10.86 -20.35 15.12
C LEU A 5 10.58 -21.86 14.96
N LEU A 6 10.55 -22.39 13.73
CA LEU A 6 10.28 -23.82 13.49
C LEU A 6 11.31 -24.43 12.53
N LYS A 7 12.59 -24.28 12.86
CA LYS A 7 13.67 -25.05 12.23
C LYS A 7 14.08 -26.18 13.16
N THR A 8 13.16 -27.11 13.42
CA THR A 8 13.51 -28.38 14.06
C THR A 8 14.31 -29.21 13.08
N SER A 9 15.56 -29.55 13.42
CA SER A 9 16.40 -30.39 12.59
C SER A 9 15.82 -31.81 12.54
N LEU A 10 15.12 -32.15 11.45
CA LEU A 10 14.73 -33.52 11.14
C LEU A 10 15.94 -34.31 10.65
N GLY A 11 16.76 -34.78 11.60
CA GLY A 11 17.72 -35.85 11.34
C GLY A 11 16.97 -37.18 11.31
N ASP A 12 16.53 -37.60 10.12
CA ASP A 12 16.37 -38.99 9.65
C ASP A 12 15.47 -39.02 8.39
N PRO A 13 16.00 -39.28 7.18
CA PRO A 13 15.25 -39.21 5.93
C PRO A 13 14.05 -40.18 5.86
N GLY A 14 14.05 -41.28 6.61
CA GLY A 14 12.93 -42.23 6.64
C GLY A 14 11.68 -41.71 7.36
N ARG A 15 11.86 -40.94 8.45
CA ARG A 15 10.77 -40.31 9.22
C ARG A 15 10.15 -39.10 8.52
N THR A 16 10.82 -38.54 7.51
CA THR A 16 10.37 -37.30 6.83
C THR A 16 9.06 -37.46 6.07
N ARG A 17 8.75 -38.63 5.49
CA ARG A 17 7.52 -38.82 4.69
C ARG A 17 6.25 -38.83 5.56
N HIS A 18 6.31 -39.51 6.70
CA HIS A 18 5.19 -39.50 7.66
C HIS A 18 5.06 -38.13 8.33
N ALA A 19 6.16 -37.52 8.76
CA ALA A 19 6.16 -36.19 9.36
C ALA A 19 5.62 -35.11 8.41
N THR A 20 5.93 -35.18 7.11
CA THR A 20 5.41 -34.23 6.11
C THR A 20 3.92 -34.40 5.84
N ARG A 21 3.38 -35.63 5.91
CA ARG A 21 1.93 -35.88 5.78
C ARG A 21 1.17 -35.35 6.99
N GLU A 22 1.63 -35.67 8.20
CA GLU A 22 1.04 -35.16 9.45
C GLU A 22 1.09 -33.64 9.51
N TRP A 23 2.22 -33.04 9.13
CA TRP A 23 2.35 -31.58 9.06
C TRP A 23 1.38 -30.93 8.06
N LYS A 24 1.19 -31.54 6.88
CA LYS A 24 0.20 -31.08 5.90
C LYS A 24 -1.23 -31.19 6.44
N ASN A 25 -1.55 -32.27 7.15
CA ASN A 25 -2.85 -32.45 7.78
C ASN A 25 -3.09 -31.38 8.86
N LEU A 26 -2.10 -31.12 9.72
CA LEU A 26 -2.18 -30.06 10.73
C LEU A 26 -2.35 -28.67 10.09
N LEU A 27 -1.59 -28.36 9.03
CA LEU A 27 -1.76 -27.11 8.28
C LEU A 27 -3.15 -26.98 7.67
N ALA A 28 -3.72 -28.07 7.14
CA ALA A 28 -5.08 -28.07 6.59
C ALA A 28 -6.12 -27.81 7.68
N ILE A 29 -5.97 -28.41 8.87
CA ILE A 29 -6.84 -28.19 10.03
C ILE A 29 -6.75 -26.73 10.50
N VAL A 30 -5.52 -26.20 10.66
CA VAL A 30 -5.29 -24.80 11.06
C VAL A 30 -5.85 -23.83 10.03
N SER A 31 -5.65 -24.08 8.73
CA SER A 31 -6.19 -23.24 7.66
C SER A 31 -7.72 -23.25 7.66
N SER A 32 -8.34 -24.42 7.82
CA SER A 32 -9.80 -24.55 7.85
C SER A 32 -10.40 -23.88 9.10
N GLY A 33 -9.76 -24.06 10.26
CA GLY A 33 -10.17 -23.43 11.51
C GLY A 33 -10.04 -21.91 11.48
N THR A 34 -8.93 -21.40 10.93
CA THR A 34 -8.74 -19.94 10.77
C THR A 34 -9.72 -19.34 9.77
N GLU A 35 -10.02 -20.02 8.66
CA GLU A 35 -11.05 -19.59 7.71
C GLU A 35 -12.45 -19.60 8.34
N PHE A 36 -12.79 -20.64 9.11
CA PHE A 36 -14.06 -20.71 9.83
C PHE A 36 -14.21 -19.55 10.82
N MET A 37 -13.19 -19.32 11.67
CA MET A 37 -13.21 -18.19 12.61
C MET A 37 -13.29 -16.85 11.87
N TRP A 38 -12.62 -16.71 10.73
CA TRP A 38 -12.70 -15.51 9.90
C TRP A 38 -14.12 -15.30 9.38
N LYS A 39 -14.76 -16.34 8.82
CA LYS A 39 -16.16 -16.28 8.35
C LYS A 39 -17.13 -15.92 9.48
N GLN A 40 -16.90 -16.39 10.70
CA GLN A 40 -17.76 -16.11 11.84
C GLN A 40 -17.56 -14.70 12.42
N THR A 41 -16.32 -14.22 12.50
CA THR A 41 -15.98 -12.91 13.12
C THR A 41 -16.12 -11.74 12.16
N LEU A 42 -15.87 -11.94 10.88
CA LEU A 42 -15.81 -10.89 9.87
C LEU A 42 -17.15 -10.12 9.67
N PRO A 43 -18.34 -10.74 9.71
CA PRO A 43 -19.60 -10.01 9.65
C PRO A 43 -19.75 -9.02 10.81
N GLY A 44 -19.43 -9.45 12.03
CA GLY A 44 -19.44 -8.59 13.22
C GLY A 44 -18.44 -7.44 13.08
N LEU A 45 -17.21 -7.73 12.68
CA LEU A 45 -16.20 -6.69 12.41
C LEU A 45 -16.64 -5.72 11.31
N ARG A 46 -17.26 -6.21 10.23
CA ARG A 46 -17.79 -5.36 9.15
C ARG A 46 -18.93 -4.46 9.61
N ALA A 47 -19.79 -4.94 10.51
CA ALA A 47 -20.84 -4.14 11.12
C ALA A 47 -20.27 -3.08 12.08
N SER A 48 -19.19 -3.42 12.79
CA SER A 48 -18.50 -2.51 13.72
C SER A 48 -17.58 -1.50 13.04
N ILE A 49 -17.17 -1.73 11.79
CA ILE A 49 -16.44 -0.73 11.01
C ILE A 49 -17.43 0.38 10.69
N PRO A 50 -17.28 1.59 11.26
CA PRO A 50 -18.15 2.70 10.90
C PRO A 50 -18.08 2.85 9.39
N LYS A 51 -19.25 2.86 8.73
CA LYS A 51 -19.35 3.06 7.28
C LYS A 51 -18.54 4.30 6.98
N LYS A 52 -17.38 4.11 6.37
CA LYS A 52 -16.48 5.20 6.03
C LYS A 52 -17.28 6.05 5.07
N THR A 53 -17.84 7.16 5.56
CA THR A 53 -18.37 8.19 4.70
C THR A 53 -17.22 8.48 3.75
N VAL A 54 -17.45 8.26 2.45
CA VAL A 54 -16.43 8.50 1.44
C VAL A 54 -16.00 9.94 1.71
N PRO A 55 -14.77 10.18 2.20
CA PRO A 55 -14.39 11.52 2.61
C PRO A 55 -14.58 12.37 1.37
N THR A 56 -15.44 13.38 1.50
CA THR A 56 -15.86 14.25 0.41
C THR A 56 -14.60 14.95 -0.10
N THR A 57 -13.97 14.36 -1.10
CA THR A 57 -12.68 14.73 -1.70
C THR A 57 -11.46 14.66 -0.76
N CYS A 58 -10.39 13.98 -1.20
CA CYS A 58 -9.10 14.07 -0.51
C CYS A 58 -8.62 15.53 -0.58
N SER A 59 -8.48 16.17 0.58
CA SER A 59 -8.05 17.57 0.69
C SER A 59 -6.60 17.71 0.17
N VAL A 60 -6.43 18.49 -0.89
CA VAL A 60 -5.11 18.98 -1.31
C VAL A 60 -4.84 20.24 -0.49
N ARG A 61 -3.85 20.19 0.40
CA ARG A 61 -3.48 21.34 1.22
C ARG A 61 -2.24 22.01 0.64
N THR A 62 -2.33 23.30 0.33
CA THR A 62 -1.18 24.11 -0.08
C THR A 62 -0.62 24.84 1.13
N THR A 63 0.69 24.78 1.36
CA THR A 63 1.34 25.59 2.41
C THR A 63 1.98 26.83 1.79
N GLY A 64 1.56 28.01 2.26
CA GLY A 64 1.98 29.31 1.74
C GLY A 64 1.09 29.80 0.59
N GLN A 65 1.54 30.84 -0.11
CA GLN A 65 0.83 31.46 -1.25
C GLN A 65 1.08 30.69 -2.56
N VAL A 66 0.82 29.39 -2.57
CA VAL A 66 0.94 28.57 -3.80
C VAL A 66 -0.44 28.42 -4.43
N SER A 67 -0.63 29.02 -5.60
CA SER A 67 -1.83 28.79 -6.43
C SER A 67 -1.61 27.61 -7.36
N LEU A 68 -2.53 26.64 -7.34
CA LEU A 68 -2.53 25.47 -8.20
C LEU A 68 -3.58 25.63 -9.31
N PRO A 69 -3.24 25.34 -10.58
CA PRO A 69 -4.23 25.23 -11.63
C PRO A 69 -5.24 24.11 -11.34
N ASP A 70 -6.49 24.29 -11.76
CA ASP A 70 -7.58 23.33 -11.57
C ASP A 70 -7.22 21.90 -11.97
N TYR A 71 -6.50 21.72 -13.09
CA TYR A 71 -6.12 20.39 -13.56
C TYR A 71 -5.12 19.69 -12.64
N VAL A 72 -4.26 20.46 -11.96
CA VAL A 72 -3.31 19.94 -10.95
C VAL A 72 -4.06 19.60 -9.68
N GLU A 73 -4.93 20.49 -9.22
CA GLU A 73 -5.73 20.26 -8.02
C GLU A 73 -6.65 19.05 -8.20
N LYS A 74 -7.37 18.94 -9.33
CA LYS A 74 -8.21 17.78 -9.66
C LYS A 74 -7.41 16.48 -9.69
N ALA A 75 -6.21 16.49 -10.26
CA ALA A 75 -5.33 15.31 -10.29
C ALA A 75 -4.88 14.90 -8.88
N LEU A 76 -4.50 15.86 -8.05
CA LEU A 76 -4.06 15.61 -6.67
C LEU A 76 -5.22 15.22 -5.76
N LYS A 77 -6.45 15.71 -5.99
CA LYS A 77 -7.67 15.31 -5.25
C LYS A 77 -8.01 13.83 -5.37
N LEU A 78 -7.48 13.14 -6.38
CA LEU A 78 -7.59 11.69 -6.49
C LEU A 78 -6.76 10.96 -5.41
N GLY A 79 -5.74 11.61 -4.84
CA GLY A 79 -4.88 11.02 -3.82
C GLY A 79 -3.81 10.07 -4.38
N PRO A 80 -2.86 9.63 -3.53
CA PRO A 80 -1.68 8.87 -3.96
C PRO A 80 -2.01 7.49 -4.52
N LYS A 81 -3.14 6.92 -4.11
CA LYS A 81 -3.58 5.59 -4.56
C LYS A 81 -4.26 5.61 -5.93
N PHE A 82 -4.86 6.74 -6.32
CA PHE A 82 -5.64 6.86 -7.55
C PHE A 82 -5.01 7.81 -8.58
N ALA A 83 -3.91 8.49 -8.24
CA ALA A 83 -3.14 9.31 -9.17
C ALA A 83 -2.44 8.48 -10.27
N VAL A 84 -2.25 7.18 -10.04
CA VAL A 84 -1.66 6.26 -11.03
C VAL A 84 -2.64 5.12 -11.27
N GLU A 85 -3.39 5.22 -12.37
CA GLU A 85 -4.21 4.09 -12.80
C GLU A 85 -3.30 2.90 -13.15
N PRO A 86 -3.58 1.69 -12.65
CA PRO A 86 -2.81 0.50 -13.02
C PRO A 86 -2.90 0.31 -14.54
N ARG A 87 -1.73 0.34 -15.19
CA ARG A 87 -1.58 0.15 -16.63
C ARG A 87 -1.68 -1.33 -16.98
N LEU A 88 -2.85 -1.92 -16.80
CA LEU A 88 -3.12 -3.26 -17.27
C LEU A 88 -3.89 -3.18 -18.58
N SER A 89 -3.36 -3.84 -19.60
CA SER A 89 -4.06 -4.12 -20.85
C SER A 89 -5.30 -5.00 -20.59
N ALA A 90 -6.26 -5.00 -21.51
CA ALA A 90 -7.46 -5.84 -21.36
C ALA A 90 -7.14 -7.34 -21.15
N PRO A 91 -6.16 -7.95 -21.85
CA PRO A 91 -5.76 -9.34 -21.58
C PRO A 91 -5.18 -9.55 -20.17
N GLU A 92 -4.42 -8.58 -19.65
CA GLU A 92 -3.89 -8.64 -18.29
C GLU A 92 -4.99 -8.49 -17.24
N LEU A 93 -5.97 -7.61 -17.46
CA LEU A 93 -7.16 -7.49 -16.61
C LEU A 93 -7.97 -8.78 -16.59
N LEU A 94 -8.20 -9.41 -17.75
CA LEU A 94 -8.86 -10.72 -17.82
C LEU A 94 -8.07 -11.80 -17.09
N SER A 95 -6.74 -11.80 -17.24
CA SER A 95 -5.85 -12.72 -16.51
C SER A 95 -5.93 -12.52 -15.00
N LEU A 96 -6.10 -11.28 -14.54
CA LEU A 96 -6.30 -10.95 -13.14
C LEU A 96 -7.67 -11.43 -12.64
N VAL A 97 -8.75 -11.18 -13.39
CA VAL A 97 -10.10 -11.67 -13.07
C VAL A 97 -10.10 -13.19 -12.90
N ARG A 98 -9.50 -13.93 -13.83
CA ARG A 98 -9.36 -15.40 -13.74
C ARG A 98 -8.56 -15.87 -12.53
N ARG A 99 -7.59 -15.07 -12.06
CA ARG A 99 -6.79 -15.40 -10.90
C ARG A 99 -7.57 -15.18 -9.60
N ILE A 100 -8.32 -14.09 -9.54
CA ILE A 100 -9.18 -13.76 -8.40
C ILE A 100 -10.33 -14.77 -8.29
N SER A 101 -10.93 -15.17 -9.41
CA SER A 101 -12.04 -16.13 -9.42
C SER A 101 -11.63 -17.52 -8.91
N LYS A 102 -10.36 -17.92 -9.07
CA LYS A 102 -9.82 -19.16 -8.49
C LYS A 102 -9.77 -19.15 -6.96
N CYS A 103 -9.81 -17.97 -6.34
CA CYS A 103 -9.86 -17.80 -4.90
C CYS A 103 -11.29 -17.61 -4.39
N ALA A 104 -12.30 -17.60 -5.27
CA ALA A 104 -13.69 -17.49 -4.89
C ALA A 104 -14.20 -18.84 -4.33
N PRO A 105 -15.21 -18.82 -3.43
CA PRO A 105 -15.87 -20.05 -2.96
C PRO A 105 -16.40 -20.91 -4.11
N GLU A 106 -16.53 -22.22 -3.88
CA GLU A 106 -17.15 -23.14 -4.84
C GLU A 106 -18.55 -22.66 -5.22
N GLY A 107 -18.83 -22.61 -6.53
CA GLY A 107 -20.08 -22.07 -7.09
C GLY A 107 -20.03 -20.58 -7.48
N GLU A 108 -19.16 -19.76 -6.88
CA GLU A 108 -19.10 -18.31 -7.14
C GLU A 108 -18.08 -17.94 -8.24
N ALA A 109 -17.16 -18.84 -8.59
CA ALA A 109 -16.08 -18.56 -9.54
C ALA A 109 -16.59 -18.06 -10.91
N ASN A 110 -17.65 -18.66 -11.45
CA ASN A 110 -18.22 -18.27 -12.75
C ASN A 110 -18.87 -16.88 -12.69
N ARG A 111 -19.54 -16.57 -11.57
CA ARG A 111 -20.12 -15.25 -11.33
C ARG A 111 -19.02 -14.18 -11.24
N CYS A 112 -17.95 -14.43 -10.48
CA CYS A 112 -16.80 -13.52 -10.43
C CYS A 112 -16.18 -13.26 -11.81
N ILE A 113 -16.07 -14.28 -12.66
CA ILE A 113 -15.57 -14.11 -14.03
C ILE A 113 -16.54 -13.25 -14.83
N SER A 114 -17.84 -13.55 -14.81
CA SER A 114 -18.86 -12.81 -15.55
C SER A 114 -18.89 -11.33 -15.15
N GLU A 115 -18.92 -11.04 -13.85
CA GLU A 115 -18.90 -9.67 -13.33
C GLU A 115 -17.59 -8.95 -13.70
N GLY A 116 -16.45 -9.63 -13.60
CA GLY A 116 -15.16 -9.05 -13.98
C GLY A 116 -15.06 -8.72 -15.47
N VAL A 117 -15.57 -9.60 -16.34
CA VAL A 117 -15.63 -9.37 -17.80
C VAL A 117 -16.59 -8.21 -18.12
N ASP A 118 -17.76 -8.16 -17.49
CA ASP A 118 -18.72 -7.08 -17.65
C ASP A 118 -18.11 -5.71 -17.26
N VAL A 119 -17.40 -5.64 -16.13
CA VAL A 119 -16.65 -4.43 -15.72
C VAL A 119 -15.58 -4.05 -16.75
N ILE A 120 -14.83 -5.01 -17.29
CA ILE A 120 -13.80 -4.74 -18.31
C ILE A 120 -14.45 -4.24 -19.61
N SER A 121 -15.58 -4.82 -20.03
CA SER A 121 -16.29 -4.45 -21.25
C SER A 121 -16.88 -3.03 -21.20
N ARG A 122 -17.40 -2.63 -20.03
CA ARG A 122 -17.93 -1.29 -19.77
C ARG A 122 -16.85 -0.26 -19.49
N LYS A 123 -15.61 -0.70 -19.23
CA LYS A 123 -14.48 0.20 -19.06
C LYS A 123 -14.16 0.84 -20.40
N ASN A 124 -14.80 1.98 -20.66
CA ASN A 124 -14.47 2.83 -21.79
C ASN A 124 -12.99 3.22 -21.66
N ILE A 125 -12.15 2.64 -22.50
CA ILE A 125 -10.69 2.89 -22.54
C ILE A 125 -10.39 4.37 -22.86
N GLY A 126 -11.41 5.12 -23.29
CA GLY A 126 -11.39 6.58 -23.47
C GLY A 126 -11.52 7.41 -22.20
N ALA A 127 -11.57 6.83 -20.98
CA ALA A 127 -11.64 7.61 -19.75
C ALA A 127 -10.48 8.62 -19.68
N SER A 128 -10.85 9.89 -19.57
CA SER A 128 -9.97 11.06 -19.53
C SER A 128 -8.75 10.80 -18.65
N ARG A 129 -7.61 10.51 -19.29
CA ARG A 129 -6.34 10.33 -18.59
C ARG A 129 -6.04 11.60 -17.81
N VAL A 130 -5.94 11.46 -16.49
CA VAL A 130 -5.38 12.52 -15.67
C VAL A 130 -3.98 12.80 -16.23
N PRO A 131 -3.66 14.04 -16.63
CA PRO A 131 -2.42 14.33 -17.34
C PRO A 131 -1.25 14.40 -16.33
N VAL A 132 -0.91 13.26 -15.71
CA VAL A 132 0.10 13.15 -14.66
C VAL A 132 1.43 13.75 -15.11
N SER A 133 1.83 13.53 -16.36
CA SER A 133 3.04 14.13 -16.93
C SER A 133 3.01 15.66 -16.91
N ARG A 134 1.87 16.27 -17.24
CA ARG A 134 1.68 17.73 -17.19
C ARG A 134 1.67 18.26 -15.76
N VAL A 135 1.09 17.50 -14.83
CA VAL A 135 1.10 17.82 -13.39
C VAL A 135 2.52 17.80 -12.84
N VAL A 136 3.28 16.73 -13.12
CA VAL A 136 4.69 16.61 -12.72
C VAL A 136 5.53 17.74 -13.31
N SER A 137 5.33 18.07 -14.59
CA SER A 137 6.06 19.16 -15.25
C SER A 137 5.76 20.51 -14.61
N PHE A 138 4.49 20.80 -14.29
CA PHE A 138 4.09 22.01 -13.58
C PHE A 138 4.74 22.09 -12.18
N LEU A 139 4.67 21.00 -11.40
CA LEU A 139 5.26 20.96 -10.06
C LEU A 139 6.78 21.18 -10.11
N LYS A 140 7.47 20.58 -11.08
CA LYS A 140 8.90 20.81 -11.31
C LYS A 140 9.20 22.26 -11.69
N GLN A 141 8.45 22.83 -12.65
CA GLN A 141 8.64 24.20 -13.12
C GLN A 141 8.46 25.22 -11.98
N LYS A 142 7.48 25.03 -11.11
CA LYS A 142 7.21 25.90 -9.96
C LYS A 142 8.04 25.56 -8.72
N ARG A 143 8.96 24.59 -8.81
CA ARG A 143 9.76 24.05 -7.69
C ARG A 143 8.90 23.69 -6.48
N LEU A 144 7.76 23.08 -6.76
CA LEU A 144 6.82 22.59 -5.75
C LEU A 144 7.13 21.13 -5.42
N CYS A 145 7.00 20.80 -4.15
CA CYS A 145 7.12 19.45 -3.63
C CYS A 145 5.76 18.98 -3.13
N VAL A 146 5.43 17.74 -3.46
CA VAL A 146 4.19 17.09 -3.00
C VAL A 146 4.57 16.05 -1.96
N LEU A 147 4.00 16.16 -0.77
CA LEU A 147 4.14 15.20 0.32
C LEU A 147 2.79 14.50 0.57
N PRO A 148 2.76 13.20 0.89
CA PRO A 148 1.54 12.54 1.35
C PRO A 148 1.14 13.12 2.72
N ALA A 149 -0.13 13.53 2.86
CA ALA A 149 -0.61 14.28 4.03
C ALA A 149 -0.83 13.41 5.28
N ASP A 150 -1.36 12.20 5.14
CA ASP A 150 -1.51 11.20 6.22
C ASP A 150 -2.14 9.89 5.66
N LYS A 151 -2.49 8.95 6.57
CA LYS A 151 -3.33 7.76 6.39
C LYS A 151 -4.66 8.02 5.68
N GLU A 152 -5.13 9.27 5.64
CA GLU A 152 -6.37 9.66 4.96
C GLU A 152 -6.23 9.86 3.45
N GLY A 153 -5.01 9.81 2.91
CA GLY A 153 -4.79 9.77 1.45
C GLY A 153 -4.82 11.13 0.74
N GLY A 154 -4.54 12.23 1.44
CA GLY A 154 -4.38 13.56 0.86
C GLY A 154 -2.94 13.89 0.43
N PHE A 155 -2.76 15.06 -0.17
CA PHE A 155 -1.45 15.62 -0.50
C PHE A 155 -1.25 17.00 0.11
N VAL A 156 -0.04 17.28 0.55
CA VAL A 156 0.43 18.61 0.92
C VAL A 156 1.37 19.10 -0.16
N VAL A 157 1.09 20.27 -0.73
CA VAL A 157 1.96 20.92 -1.72
C VAL A 157 2.71 22.07 -1.05
N LEU A 158 4.04 22.00 -1.13
CA LEU A 158 4.97 22.90 -0.47
C LEU A 158 5.88 23.56 -1.49
N GLY A 159 6.20 24.84 -1.30
CA GLY A 159 7.33 25.46 -1.98
C GLY A 159 8.68 24.88 -1.51
N GLU A 160 9.70 24.97 -2.35
CA GLU A 160 11.07 24.48 -2.06
C GLU A 160 11.61 24.96 -0.69
N ALA A 161 11.45 26.25 -0.37
CA ALA A 161 11.88 26.81 0.91
C ALA A 161 11.11 26.27 2.12
N ALA A 162 9.82 25.95 1.96
CA ALA A 162 9.02 25.32 3.02
C ALA A 162 9.47 23.86 3.23
N ARG A 163 9.73 23.13 2.13
CA ARG A 163 10.27 21.77 2.18
C ARG A 163 11.63 21.72 2.90
N ALA A 164 12.54 22.64 2.60
CA ALA A 164 13.86 22.70 3.24
C ALA A 164 13.74 22.91 4.76
N ARG A 165 12.85 23.82 5.19
CA ARG A 165 12.57 24.04 6.62
C ARG A 165 11.99 22.82 7.31
N GLN A 166 11.02 22.16 6.68
CA GLN A 166 10.41 20.96 7.24
C GLN A 166 11.41 19.79 7.36
N LEU A 167 12.29 19.60 6.37
CA LEU A 167 13.37 18.62 6.45
C LEU A 167 14.36 18.94 7.56
N ALA A 168 14.75 20.21 7.71
CA ALA A 168 15.64 20.63 8.80
C ALA A 168 15.02 20.37 10.18
N GLN A 169 13.74 20.73 10.36
CA GLN A 169 12.98 20.45 11.60
C GLN A 169 12.90 18.94 11.87
N TRP A 170 12.61 18.13 10.86
CA TRP A 170 12.55 16.68 11.00
C TRP A 170 13.90 16.08 11.42
N HIS A 171 15.01 16.55 10.84
CA HIS A 171 16.35 16.10 11.22
C HIS A 171 16.70 16.49 12.66
N LEU A 172 16.34 17.70 13.11
CA LEU A 172 16.51 18.12 14.50
C LEU A 172 15.70 17.22 15.45
N ALA A 173 14.41 17.02 15.17
CA ALA A 173 13.54 16.15 15.98
C ALA A 173 14.09 14.72 16.10
N THR A 174 14.58 14.17 14.99
CA THR A 174 15.18 12.81 14.96
C THR A 174 16.44 12.74 15.83
N ARG A 175 17.30 13.77 15.79
CA ARG A 175 18.49 13.84 16.65
C ARG A 175 18.12 13.88 18.13
N HIS A 176 17.13 14.67 18.52
CA HIS A 176 16.65 14.72 19.91
C HIS A 176 16.10 13.37 20.37
N ALA A 177 15.25 12.71 19.57
CA ALA A 177 14.71 11.40 19.91
C ALA A 177 15.81 10.34 20.12
N THR A 178 16.86 10.36 19.29
CA THR A 178 17.99 9.43 19.45
C THR A 178 18.81 9.69 20.72
N ARG A 179 18.95 10.95 21.15
CA ARG A 179 19.67 11.31 22.38
C ARG A 179 18.90 10.88 23.63
N THR A 180 17.59 11.10 23.67
CA THR A 180 16.75 10.68 24.81
C THR A 180 16.80 9.16 25.00
N THR A 181 16.70 8.38 23.92
CA THR A 181 16.77 6.91 24.01
C THR A 181 18.16 6.36 24.39
N GLN A 182 19.24 7.12 24.24
CA GLN A 182 20.55 6.74 24.75
C GLN A 182 20.67 7.00 26.25
N SER A 183 20.02 8.04 26.78
CA SER A 183 19.97 8.33 28.21
C SER A 183 19.12 7.31 28.99
N GLU A 184 18.05 6.76 28.39
CA GLU A 184 17.22 5.73 29.05
C GLU A 184 17.78 4.31 28.93
N ARG A 185 18.67 4.05 27.96
CA ARG A 185 19.31 2.74 27.78
C ARG A 185 20.34 2.38 28.83
N SER A 186 20.69 3.28 29.75
CA SER A 186 21.53 2.93 30.91
C SER A 186 20.72 2.42 32.10
N ARG A 187 19.39 2.24 32.00
CA ARG A 187 18.54 1.82 33.13
C ARG A 187 17.60 0.62 32.90
N GLU A 188 17.50 0.02 31.71
CA GLU A 188 16.68 -1.19 31.54
C GLU A 188 17.28 -2.28 30.62
N PRO A 189 17.17 -3.57 30.99
CA PRO A 189 17.58 -4.69 30.15
C PRO A 189 16.57 -4.96 29.02
N LEU A 190 17.07 -4.88 27.78
CA LEU A 190 16.65 -5.57 26.56
C LEU A 190 15.18 -6.06 26.43
N ASN A 191 14.34 -5.25 25.76
CA ASN A 191 13.36 -5.77 24.82
C ASN A 191 13.31 -4.91 23.54
N ARG A 192 13.83 -5.47 22.45
CA ARG A 192 14.06 -4.82 21.14
C ARG A 192 12.89 -5.10 20.18
N PHE A 193 12.05 -4.11 19.91
CA PHE A 193 11.29 -4.04 18.65
C PHE A 193 11.38 -2.62 18.07
N ARG A 194 12.19 -2.45 17.02
CA ARG A 194 12.32 -1.19 16.27
C ARG A 194 11.55 -1.31 14.96
N PHE A 195 10.53 -0.48 14.77
CA PHE A 195 9.91 -0.24 13.47
C PHE A 195 10.82 0.64 12.61
N ARG A 196 11.30 0.11 11.48
CA ARG A 196 11.86 0.89 10.37
C ARG A 196 10.77 1.03 9.31
N LEU A 197 10.26 2.24 9.12
CA LEU A 197 9.56 2.62 7.89
C LEU A 197 10.37 3.71 7.21
N ALA A 198 11.20 3.29 6.25
CA ALA A 198 11.79 4.18 5.27
C ALA A 198 11.11 3.87 3.93
N TYR A 199 10.24 4.77 3.48
CA TYR A 199 9.67 4.69 2.14
C TYR A 199 10.71 5.23 1.15
N ALA A 200 11.22 4.34 0.31
CA ALA A 200 12.03 4.66 -0.85
C ALA A 200 11.11 5.16 -1.97
N PHE A 201 11.17 6.45 -2.28
CA PHE A 201 10.67 7.03 -3.53
C PHE A 201 11.84 7.68 -4.24
N ARG A 202 12.77 6.86 -4.74
CA ARG A 202 13.93 7.30 -5.50
C ARG A 202 14.44 6.19 -6.41
N GLU A 203 13.69 5.84 -7.44
CA GLU A 203 14.24 5.16 -8.61
C GLU A 203 13.21 5.18 -9.75
N GLY A 204 13.46 6.01 -10.76
CA GLY A 204 12.61 6.13 -11.94
C GLY A 204 13.12 7.10 -12.99
N ASP A 205 14.44 7.32 -13.07
CA ASP A 205 15.03 8.27 -14.04
C ASP A 205 16.40 7.80 -14.59
N ARG A 206 16.57 6.48 -14.80
CA ARG A 206 17.80 5.89 -15.39
C ARG A 206 17.56 4.95 -16.58
N SER A 207 16.47 5.08 -17.31
CA SER A 207 16.28 4.29 -18.53
C SER A 207 15.71 5.16 -19.64
N ARG A 208 16.61 5.84 -20.34
CA ARG A 208 16.46 6.41 -21.71
C ARG A 208 17.72 7.21 -22.07
N ARG A 209 18.82 6.48 -22.22
CA ARG A 209 19.84 6.71 -23.26
C ARG A 209 20.12 5.32 -23.81
N ASP A 210 20.40 5.24 -25.10
CA ASP A 210 20.52 4.02 -25.92
C ASP A 210 19.20 3.63 -26.59
N THR A 211 18.82 4.44 -27.59
CA THR A 211 18.31 3.99 -28.89
C THR A 211 18.35 5.16 -29.87
#